data_AF-F6G3R5-F1
#
_entry.id   AF-F6G3R5-F1
#
_cell.length_a   1.000
_cell.length_b   1.000
_cell.length_c   1.000
_cell.angle_alpha   90.00
_cell.angle_beta   90.00
_cell.angle_gamma   90.00
#
_symmetry.space_group_name_H-M   'P 1'
#
loop_
_entity.id
_entity.type
_entity.pdbx_description
1 polymer ?
#
loop_
_entity_poly.entity_id
_entity_poly.type
_entity_poly.pdbx_seq_one_letter_code
_entity_poly.pdbx_strand_id
1 'polypeptide(L)'
;MYARCGGRVKRHGNRPAACVSNVLVHNSGFAPNLPEQMAMDCRPRCGACCIAPSISSPIPGMPHGKPAGVRCVQLDADDRCRIFGRPDRPAVCASLRPEPDMCGASAAHAMRFLTRLEAATAAP
;
A
#
# COMPACT_ATOMS: atom_id res chain seq x y z
N MET A 1 11.12 37.94 23.45
CA MET A 1 10.02 37.98 24.44
C MET A 1 9.14 39.17 24.11
N TYR A 2 7.83 39.03 24.33
CA TYR A 2 6.71 39.92 23.94
C TYR A 2 6.09 39.61 22.57
N ALA A 3 4.97 38.89 22.68
CA ALA A 3 3.94 38.70 21.67
C ALA A 3 2.82 39.72 21.89
N ARG A 4 2.22 40.24 20.81
CA ARG A 4 0.78 40.47 20.60
C ARG A 4 0.60 41.21 19.26
N CYS A 5 -0.10 40.64 18.28
CA CYS A 5 -1.55 40.44 18.17
C CYS A 5 -2.26 41.67 17.58
N GLY A 6 -3.08 41.43 16.56
CA GLY A 6 -4.18 42.32 16.19
C GLY A 6 -3.89 43.20 14.99
N GLY A 7 -4.45 42.80 13.84
CA GLY A 7 -4.25 43.45 12.56
C GLY A 7 -4.78 44.88 12.45
N ARG A 8 -4.28 45.56 11.42
CA ARG A 8 -5.02 46.59 10.69
C ARG A 8 -4.41 46.75 9.30
N VAL A 9 -5.22 46.50 8.29
CA VAL A 9 -4.92 46.87 6.90
C VAL A 9 -4.94 48.40 6.83
N LYS A 10 -3.80 49.02 6.53
CA LYS A 10 -3.76 50.39 6.01
C LYS A 10 -3.29 50.34 4.57
N ARG A 11 -4.21 50.64 3.65
CA ARG A 11 -3.88 51.03 2.27
C ARG A 11 -3.31 52.44 2.33
N HIS A 12 -2.05 52.60 1.95
CA HIS A 12 -1.55 53.84 1.40
C HIS A 12 -0.86 53.51 0.08
N GLY A 13 -1.37 54.11 -0.99
CA GLY A 13 -0.77 54.02 -2.30
C GLY A 13 0.60 54.69 -2.27
N ASN A 14 1.60 53.98 -2.80
CA ASN A 14 2.53 54.52 -3.77
C ASN A 14 3.25 53.35 -4.43
N ARG A 15 3.01 53.13 -5.73
CA ARG A 15 3.86 52.24 -6.53
C ARG A 15 5.13 53.02 -6.87
N PRO A 16 6.32 52.53 -6.49
CA PRO A 16 7.45 52.65 -7.39
C PRO A 16 7.74 51.27 -8.02
N ALA A 17 7.92 51.32 -9.34
CA ALA A 17 8.26 50.21 -10.19
C ALA A 17 9.57 49.55 -9.76
N ALA A 18 9.51 48.24 -9.46
CA ALA A 18 10.58 47.27 -9.68
C ALA A 18 10.10 45.87 -9.23
N CYS A 19 9.21 45.25 -10.00
CA CYS A 19 9.08 43.80 -9.96
C CYS A 19 10.31 43.22 -10.66
N VAL A 20 11.42 43.10 -9.93
CA VAL A 20 12.55 42.31 -10.40
C VAL A 20 12.11 40.86 -10.30
N SER A 21 11.73 40.30 -11.44
CA SER A 21 11.70 38.87 -11.67
C SER A 21 13.05 38.30 -11.31
N ASN A 22 13.10 37.44 -10.29
CA ASN A 22 13.98 36.27 -10.28
C ASN A 22 13.40 35.25 -9.30
N VAL A 23 12.33 34.59 -9.76
CA VAL A 23 12.09 33.21 -9.38
C VAL A 23 13.27 32.41 -9.92
N LEU A 24 14.05 31.76 -9.05
CA LEU A 24 14.48 30.36 -9.16
C LEU A 24 15.50 30.03 -8.06
N VAL A 25 15.05 29.73 -6.85
CA VAL A 25 15.75 28.71 -6.04
C VAL A 25 14.98 27.43 -6.28
N HIS A 26 15.19 26.80 -7.43
CA HIS A 26 14.80 25.40 -7.58
C HIS A 26 15.74 24.58 -6.73
N ASN A 27 15.28 24.31 -5.51
CA ASN A 27 15.72 23.21 -4.70
C ASN A 27 15.50 21.93 -5.51
N SER A 28 16.53 21.46 -6.21
CA SER A 28 16.50 20.28 -7.08
C SER A 28 17.75 19.47 -6.80
N GLY A 29 17.55 18.30 -6.19
CA GLY A 29 18.62 17.35 -5.90
C GLY A 29 18.38 16.51 -4.65
N PHE A 30 17.11 16.28 -4.31
CA PHE A 30 16.66 15.13 -3.52
C PHE A 30 17.43 13.88 -3.99
N ALA A 31 18.09 13.22 -3.05
CA ALA A 31 18.95 12.07 -3.30
C ALA A 31 18.27 11.03 -4.20
N PRO A 32 18.90 10.54 -5.29
CA PRO A 32 18.44 9.34 -5.96
C PRO A 32 18.83 8.15 -5.09
N ASN A 33 18.03 7.85 -4.07
CA ASN A 33 18.03 6.51 -3.47
C ASN A 33 17.27 5.59 -4.42
N LEU A 34 17.98 4.96 -5.36
CA LEU A 34 17.57 3.64 -5.82
C LEU A 34 18.17 2.64 -4.82
N PRO A 35 17.30 1.94 -4.09
CA PRO A 35 16.39 1.05 -4.79
C PRO A 35 14.91 1.17 -4.41
N GLU A 36 14.15 1.81 -5.28
CA GLU A 36 12.85 1.27 -5.70
C GLU A 36 13.12 0.00 -6.57
N GLN A 37 13.79 -1.01 -6.02
CA GLN A 37 14.11 -2.25 -6.74
C GLN A 37 12.98 -3.26 -6.52
N MET A 38 12.33 -3.61 -7.62
CA MET A 38 11.36 -4.72 -7.76
C MET A 38 10.05 -4.58 -6.97
N ALA A 39 9.60 -3.36 -6.68
CA ALA A 39 8.22 -3.13 -6.23
C ALA A 39 7.25 -3.50 -7.35
N MET A 40 6.69 -4.70 -7.28
CA MET A 40 5.58 -5.13 -8.12
C MET A 40 4.29 -4.56 -7.53
N ASP A 41 3.31 -4.22 -8.35
CA ASP A 41 1.96 -4.00 -7.84
C ASP A 41 1.22 -5.32 -7.63
N CYS A 42 0.29 -5.35 -6.69
CA CYS A 42 -0.57 -6.52 -6.52
C CYS A 42 -1.44 -6.68 -7.76
N ARG A 43 -1.21 -7.76 -8.54
CA ARG A 43 -1.96 -8.04 -9.75
C ARG A 43 -3.46 -8.19 -9.43
N PRO A 44 -4.35 -7.38 -10.03
CA PRO A 44 -5.78 -7.52 -9.82
C PRO A 44 -6.26 -8.88 -10.31
N ARG A 45 -7.32 -9.43 -9.70
CA ARG A 45 -7.91 -10.73 -10.09
C ARG A 45 -6.95 -11.92 -9.92
N CYS A 46 -5.96 -11.81 -9.04
CA CYS A 46 -5.03 -12.90 -8.76
C CYS A 46 -5.57 -13.90 -7.71
N GLY A 47 -6.22 -13.40 -6.66
CA GLY A 47 -6.78 -14.23 -5.57
C GLY A 47 -5.80 -15.05 -4.73
N ALA A 48 -4.54 -15.21 -5.15
CA ALA A 48 -3.67 -16.25 -4.62
C ALA A 48 -3.39 -16.15 -3.12
N CYS A 49 -3.03 -14.96 -2.63
CA CYS A 49 -2.83 -14.71 -1.19
C CYS A 49 -4.13 -14.80 -0.36
N CYS A 50 -5.29 -14.71 -1.01
CA CYS A 50 -6.59 -14.86 -0.35
C CYS A 50 -7.07 -16.32 -0.30
N ILE A 51 -6.41 -17.25 -1.01
CA ILE A 51 -6.80 -18.67 -1.08
C ILE A 51 -5.72 -19.55 -0.46
N ALA A 52 -4.47 -19.44 -0.91
CA ALA A 52 -3.41 -20.40 -0.61
C ALA A 52 -2.97 -20.43 0.87
N PRO A 53 -2.47 -19.34 1.48
CA PRO A 53 -1.88 -19.40 2.82
C PRO A 53 -2.92 -19.57 3.92
N SER A 54 -2.55 -20.15 5.05
CA SER A 54 -3.36 -20.05 6.27
C SER A 54 -3.19 -18.66 6.90
N ILE A 55 -4.24 -18.18 7.55
CA ILE A 55 -4.27 -16.88 8.23
C ILE A 55 -4.87 -17.10 9.61
N SER A 56 -4.06 -17.05 10.67
CA SER A 56 -4.55 -17.25 12.04
C SER A 56 -5.23 -16.01 12.62
N SER A 57 -4.97 -14.82 12.05
CA SER A 57 -5.61 -13.58 12.52
C SER A 57 -7.07 -13.49 12.05
N PRO A 58 -7.98 -12.89 12.84
CA PRO A 58 -9.36 -12.70 12.43
C PRO A 58 -9.50 -11.92 11.11
N ILE A 59 -10.45 -12.33 10.29
CA ILE A 59 -10.88 -11.61 9.08
C ILE A 59 -12.36 -11.25 9.28
N PRO A 60 -12.85 -10.08 8.83
CA PRO A 60 -14.28 -9.79 8.86
C PRO A 60 -15.10 -10.90 8.16
N GLY A 61 -15.93 -11.62 8.92
CA GLY A 61 -16.67 -12.80 8.46
C GLY A 61 -15.96 -14.16 8.65
N MET A 62 -14.74 -14.18 9.16
CA MET A 62 -13.99 -15.39 9.57
C MET A 62 -13.23 -15.12 10.89
N PRO A 63 -13.90 -15.20 12.05
CA PRO A 63 -13.32 -14.78 13.34
C PRO A 63 -12.15 -15.65 13.81
N HIS A 64 -12.12 -16.92 13.40
CA HIS A 64 -11.02 -17.86 13.71
C HIS A 64 -9.92 -17.86 12.64
N GLY A 65 -9.93 -16.88 11.74
CA GLY A 65 -9.00 -16.83 10.61
C GLY A 65 -9.43 -17.70 9.44
N LYS A 66 -8.49 -17.99 8.54
CA LYS A 66 -8.70 -18.70 7.29
C LYS A 66 -7.77 -19.90 7.20
N PRO A 67 -8.29 -21.13 7.02
CA PRO A 67 -7.45 -22.28 6.73
C PRO A 67 -6.71 -22.15 5.39
N ALA A 68 -5.59 -22.86 5.25
CA ALA A 68 -4.87 -22.97 3.97
C ALA A 68 -5.76 -23.57 2.88
N GLY A 69 -5.62 -23.08 1.65
CA GLY A 69 -6.41 -23.52 0.50
C GLY A 69 -7.89 -23.10 0.51
N VAL A 70 -8.44 -22.62 1.63
CA VAL A 70 -9.81 -22.15 1.73
C VAL A 70 -9.93 -20.73 1.16
N ARG A 71 -10.96 -20.50 0.34
CA ARG A 71 -11.28 -19.19 -0.23
C ARG A 71 -11.73 -18.21 0.86
N CYS A 72 -11.06 -17.07 0.95
CA CYS A 72 -11.43 -16.01 1.89
C CYS A 72 -12.84 -15.46 1.60
N VAL A 73 -13.64 -15.22 2.65
CA VAL A 73 -15.00 -14.63 2.55
C VAL A 73 -15.02 -13.24 1.89
N GLN A 74 -13.87 -12.54 1.92
CA GLN A 74 -13.71 -11.23 1.31
C GLN A 74 -13.26 -11.28 -0.15
N LEU A 75 -13.07 -12.46 -0.75
CA LEU A 75 -12.70 -12.62 -2.15
C LEU A 75 -13.96 -12.73 -3.01
N ASP A 76 -14.22 -11.72 -3.86
CA ASP A 76 -15.40 -11.67 -4.73
C ASP A 76 -15.32 -12.68 -5.89
N ALA A 77 -16.36 -12.76 -6.72
CA ALA A 77 -16.41 -13.70 -7.86
C ALA A 77 -15.34 -13.43 -8.96
N ASP A 78 -14.70 -12.26 -8.94
CA ASP A 78 -13.67 -11.85 -9.89
C ASP A 78 -12.24 -11.97 -9.33
N ASP A 79 -12.08 -12.63 -8.19
CA ASP A 79 -10.81 -12.78 -7.47
C ASP A 79 -10.20 -11.44 -6.99
N ARG A 80 -11.06 -10.49 -6.61
CA ARG A 80 -10.66 -9.24 -5.96
C ARG A 80 -11.04 -9.25 -4.47
N CYS A 81 -10.16 -8.73 -3.64
CA CYS A 81 -10.45 -8.57 -2.22
C CYS A 81 -11.37 -7.34 -2.00
N ARG A 82 -12.58 -7.57 -1.47
CA ARG A 82 -13.61 -6.53 -1.24
C ARG A 82 -13.18 -5.44 -0.26
N ILE A 83 -12.19 -5.73 0.59
CA ILE A 83 -11.63 -4.81 1.56
C ILE A 83 -10.17 -4.44 1.26
N PHE A 84 -9.71 -4.62 0.01
CA PHE A 84 -8.36 -4.20 -0.37
C PHE A 84 -8.16 -2.70 -0.13
N GLY A 85 -7.14 -2.33 0.65
CA GLY A 85 -6.82 -0.94 0.99
C GLY A 85 -7.75 -0.30 2.04
N ARG A 86 -8.73 -1.04 2.56
CA ARG A 86 -9.62 -0.55 3.62
C ARG A 86 -9.03 -0.78 5.02
N PRO A 87 -9.40 0.04 6.03
CA PRO A 87 -8.95 -0.14 7.41
C PRO A 87 -9.41 -1.46 8.03
N ASP A 88 -10.52 -2.03 7.55
CA ASP A 88 -11.05 -3.32 8.00
C ASP A 88 -10.19 -4.51 7.52
N ARG A 89 -9.22 -4.28 6.62
CA ARG A 89 -8.31 -5.33 6.13
C ARG A 89 -7.35 -5.74 7.25
N PRO A 90 -7.27 -7.03 7.59
CA PRO A 90 -6.36 -7.50 8.63
C PRO A 90 -4.91 -7.11 8.35
N ALA A 91 -4.18 -6.76 9.41
CA ALA A 91 -2.80 -6.28 9.31
C ALA A 91 -1.90 -7.24 8.52
N VAL A 92 -2.02 -8.55 8.73
CA VAL A 92 -1.25 -9.56 7.98
C VAL A 92 -1.50 -9.48 6.47
N CYS A 93 -2.74 -9.26 6.05
CA CYS A 93 -3.10 -9.12 4.64
C CYS A 93 -2.58 -7.81 4.06
N ALA A 94 -2.51 -6.74 4.85
CA ALA A 94 -2.01 -5.42 4.43
C ALA A 94 -0.46 -5.36 4.39
N SER A 95 0.20 -6.11 5.27
CA SER A 95 1.66 -6.21 5.35
C SER A 95 2.25 -7.11 4.27
N LEU A 96 1.47 -8.03 3.69
CA LEU A 96 1.93 -8.89 2.59
C LEU A 96 2.19 -8.05 1.33
N ARG A 97 3.47 -7.90 0.98
CA ARG A 97 3.91 -7.20 -0.22
C ARG A 97 4.05 -8.15 -1.40
N PRO A 98 3.57 -7.78 -2.60
CA PRO A 98 3.84 -8.52 -3.82
C PRO A 98 5.34 -8.54 -4.13
N GLU A 99 5.87 -9.72 -4.45
CA GLU A 99 7.26 -9.93 -4.87
C GLU A 99 7.30 -10.77 -6.15
N PRO A 100 8.32 -10.59 -7.02
CA PRO A 100 8.41 -11.32 -8.29
C PRO A 100 8.39 -12.84 -8.15
N ASP A 101 9.11 -13.40 -7.19
CA ASP A 101 9.19 -14.85 -6.99
C ASP A 101 7.84 -15.41 -6.54
N MET A 102 7.17 -14.68 -5.64
CA MET A 102 5.85 -15.03 -5.14
C MET A 102 4.78 -14.90 -6.22
N CYS A 103 4.72 -13.77 -6.92
CA CYS A 103 3.62 -13.43 -7.81
C CYS A 103 3.76 -14.04 -9.21
N GLY A 104 5.02 -14.20 -9.68
CA GLY A 104 5.39 -14.66 -11.01
C GLY A 104 4.59 -14.01 -12.15
N ALA A 105 4.55 -14.70 -13.29
CA ALA A 105 3.85 -14.23 -14.48
C ALA A 105 2.33 -14.53 -14.47
N SER A 106 1.81 -15.34 -13.53
CA SER A 106 0.40 -15.77 -13.56
C SER A 106 -0.18 -16.04 -12.16
N ALA A 107 -1.51 -15.99 -12.04
CA ALA A 107 -2.21 -16.36 -10.80
C ALA A 107 -1.92 -17.82 -10.40
N ALA A 108 -1.84 -18.71 -11.40
CA ALA A 108 -1.47 -20.11 -11.19
C ALA A 108 -0.05 -20.26 -10.62
N HIS A 109 0.92 -19.44 -11.05
CA HIS A 109 2.25 -19.41 -10.44
C HIS A 109 2.16 -19.03 -8.96
N ALA A 110 1.48 -17.91 -8.66
CA ALA A 110 1.36 -17.41 -7.30
C ALA A 110 0.69 -18.42 -6.36
N MET A 111 -0.38 -19.07 -6.84
CA MET A 111 -1.06 -20.14 -6.11
C MET A 111 -0.10 -21.29 -5.78
N ARG A 112 0.65 -21.80 -6.75
CA ARG A 112 1.60 -22.89 -6.53
C ARG A 112 2.71 -22.50 -5.57
N PHE A 113 3.26 -21.29 -5.72
CA PHE A 113 4.34 -20.80 -4.88
C PHE A 113 3.89 -20.69 -3.42
N LEU A 114 2.78 -20.00 -3.15
CA LEU A 114 2.24 -19.82 -1.81
C LEU A 114 1.82 -21.15 -1.16
N THR A 115 1.23 -22.07 -1.94
CA THR A 115 0.85 -23.39 -1.42
C THR A 115 2.07 -24.21 -1.01
N ARG A 116 3.17 -24.13 -1.77
CA ARG A 116 4.43 -24.81 -1.42
C ARG A 116 5.05 -24.23 -0.15
N LEU A 117 5.04 -22.90 -0.01
CA LEU A 117 5.54 -22.26 1.20
C LEU A 117 4.73 -22.67 2.43
N GLU A 118 3.40 -22.62 2.32
CA GLU A 118 2.50 -23.04 3.39
C GLU A 118 2.80 -24.49 3.84
N ALA A 119 2.93 -25.42 2.90
CA ALA A 119 3.26 -26.81 3.19
C ALA A 119 4.67 -26.98 3.81
N ALA A 120 5.64 -26.16 3.40
CA ALA A 120 6.99 -26.19 3.93
C ALA A 120 7.08 -25.63 5.37
N THR A 121 6.12 -24.80 5.78
CA THR A 121 6.07 -24.18 7.11
C THR A 121 4.99 -24.77 8.02
N ALA A 122 4.19 -25.72 7.54
CA ALA A 122 3.17 -26.38 8.32
C ALA A 122 3.82 -27.23 9.43
N ALA A 123 3.32 -27.11 10.65
CA ALA A 123 3.71 -28.00 11.74
C ALA A 123 3.21 -29.44 11.44
N PRO A 124 4.00 -30.48 11.75
CA PRO A 124 3.63 -31.88 11.54
C PRO A 124 2.51 -32.36 12.46
#